data_AF-A0A7S0QAD0-F1
#
_entry.id   AF-A0A7S0QAD0-F1
#
_cell.length_a   1.000
_cell.length_b   1.000
_cell.length_c   1.000
_cell.angle_alpha   90.00
_cell.angle_beta   90.00
_cell.angle_gamma   90.00
#
_symmetry.space_group_name_H-M   'P 1'
#
loop_
_entity.id
_entity.type
_entity.pdbx_description
1 polymer ?
#
loop_
_entity_poly.entity_id
_entity_poly.type
_entity_poly.pdbx_seq_one_letter_code
_entity_poly.pdbx_strand_id
1 'polypeptide(L)'
;AECAVQAEEGDDGEAGGGVRGGDGPLLVDPATCGGKRVRVGKSSRLWEPCELSSIHSLLRTVTQRSHRGLRALFAEHTFVGIINEHYALVQHLTKLYVVHVGVVSQEFFYQQALRRWGNLGAITLSSAAA
;
A
#
# COMPACT_ATOMS: atom_id res chain seq x y z
N ALA A 1 14.94 -10.37 25.34
CA ALA A 1 13.55 -10.87 25.38
C ALA A 1 13.09 -11.05 23.95
N GLU A 2 13.41 -12.20 23.37
CA GLU A 2 12.88 -12.64 22.09
C GLU A 2 11.40 -12.97 22.26
N CYS A 3 10.54 -12.38 21.45
CA CYS A 3 9.16 -12.84 21.32
C CYS A 3 9.07 -13.59 19.99
N ALA A 4 9.32 -14.89 20.05
CA ALA A 4 8.99 -15.82 18.98
C ALA A 4 7.47 -15.81 18.78
N VAL A 5 7.01 -15.59 17.56
CA VAL A 5 5.60 -15.82 17.19
C VAL A 5 5.57 -17.11 16.37
N GLN A 6 5.22 -18.19 17.05
CA GLN A 6 4.83 -19.45 16.42
C GLN A 6 3.51 -19.22 15.67
N ALA A 7 3.51 -19.56 14.38
CA ALA A 7 2.31 -19.60 13.56
C ALA A 7 1.80 -21.04 13.57
N GLU A 8 0.72 -21.28 14.29
CA GLU A 8 -0.05 -22.52 14.20
C GLU A 8 -1.02 -22.39 13.00
N GLU A 9 -0.98 -23.38 12.11
CA GLU A 9 -1.90 -23.56 10.98
C GLU A 9 -3.25 -24.12 11.50
N GLY A 10 -4.34 -23.42 11.19
CA GLY A 10 -5.71 -23.89 11.39
C GLY A 10 -6.49 -23.76 10.09
N ASP A 11 -6.92 -24.91 9.57
CA ASP A 11 -7.80 -25.10 8.43
C ASP A 11 -9.28 -24.90 8.83
N ASP A 12 -10.13 -24.81 7.80
CA ASP A 12 -11.60 -24.89 7.76
C ASP A 12 -12.37 -23.57 7.51
N GLY A 13 -12.98 -23.49 6.32
CA GLY A 13 -14.40 -23.16 6.24
C GLY A 13 -14.80 -21.92 5.42
N GLU A 14 -14.93 -22.14 4.12
CA GLU A 14 -15.43 -21.27 3.05
C GLU A 14 -16.78 -20.56 3.32
N ALA A 15 -16.81 -19.23 3.10
CA ALA A 15 -18.03 -18.47 2.80
C ALA A 15 -17.75 -17.51 1.62
N GLY A 16 -18.45 -17.77 0.51
CA GLY A 16 -18.22 -17.21 -0.81
C GLY A 16 -18.42 -15.69 -0.92
N GLY A 17 -17.38 -15.03 -1.44
CA GLY A 17 -17.40 -13.69 -2.02
C GLY A 17 -16.24 -13.61 -3.01
N GLY A 18 -16.47 -14.09 -4.24
CA GLY A 18 -15.42 -14.29 -5.25
C GLY A 18 -14.78 -12.98 -5.72
N VAL A 19 -13.75 -12.52 -5.03
CA VAL A 19 -12.76 -11.60 -5.61
C VAL A 19 -11.81 -12.45 -6.43
N ARG A 20 -12.09 -12.53 -7.73
CA ARG A 20 -11.19 -13.13 -8.71
C ARG A 20 -9.78 -12.56 -8.50
N GLY A 21 -8.87 -13.43 -8.09
CA GLY A 21 -7.44 -13.16 -8.14
C GLY A 21 -7.06 -12.90 -9.59
N GLY A 22 -6.99 -11.62 -9.95
CA GLY A 22 -6.43 -11.20 -11.21
C GLY A 22 -4.93 -11.10 -11.07
N ASP A 23 -4.21 -12.00 -11.74
CA ASP A 23 -2.84 -11.75 -12.25
C ASP A 23 -2.88 -10.65 -13.34
N GLY A 24 -3.60 -9.56 -13.05
CA GLY A 24 -3.62 -8.35 -13.86
C GLY A 24 -2.45 -7.46 -13.49
N PRO A 25 -1.97 -6.61 -14.41
CA PRO A 25 -0.98 -5.61 -14.04
C PRO A 25 -1.52 -4.83 -12.85
N LEU A 26 -0.65 -4.58 -11.88
CA LEU A 26 -0.92 -3.82 -10.66
C LEU A 26 -1.19 -2.31 -10.93
N LEU A 27 -1.91 -2.03 -12.02
CA LEU A 27 -2.48 -0.74 -12.36
C LEU A 27 -3.59 -0.47 -11.35
N VAL A 28 -3.26 0.28 -10.31
CA VAL A 28 -4.25 0.71 -9.32
C VAL A 28 -5.06 1.80 -9.97
N ASP A 29 -6.35 1.56 -10.16
CA ASP A 29 -7.25 2.62 -10.59
C ASP A 29 -7.09 3.84 -9.67
N PRO A 30 -6.92 5.06 -10.22
CA PRO A 30 -6.73 6.26 -9.41
C PRO A 30 -7.91 6.59 -8.49
N ALA A 31 -9.02 5.83 -8.57
CA ALA A 31 -10.16 5.90 -7.68
C ALA A 31 -9.97 5.13 -6.35
N THR A 32 -9.01 4.21 -6.25
CA THR A 32 -8.88 3.27 -5.12
C THR A 32 -8.05 3.82 -3.95
N CYS A 33 -7.41 5.00 -4.09
CA CYS A 33 -6.73 5.63 -2.95
C CYS A 33 -7.75 6.39 -2.07
N GLY A 34 -8.12 5.81 -0.93
CA GLY A 34 -9.15 6.27 0.02
C GLY A 34 -8.84 7.57 0.80
N GLY A 35 -8.11 8.52 0.22
CA GLY A 35 -7.91 9.86 0.79
C GLY A 35 -8.91 10.87 0.22
N LYS A 36 -9.40 11.81 1.04
CA LYS A 36 -10.13 12.99 0.54
C LYS A 36 -9.24 13.70 -0.49
N ARG A 37 -9.66 13.70 -1.75
CA ARG A 37 -8.93 14.30 -2.87
C ARG A 37 -8.81 15.81 -2.63
N VAL A 38 -7.62 16.28 -2.26
CA VAL A 38 -7.30 17.71 -2.37
C VAL A 38 -7.52 18.08 -3.83
N ARG A 39 -8.42 19.03 -4.11
CA ARG A 39 -8.75 19.48 -5.47
C ARG A 39 -7.57 20.27 -6.02
N VAL A 40 -6.54 19.57 -6.49
CA VAL A 40 -5.58 20.15 -7.43
C VAL A 40 -6.37 20.39 -8.72
N GLY A 41 -6.29 21.61 -9.25
CA GLY A 41 -7.10 22.08 -10.39
C GLY A 41 -7.09 21.12 -11.59
N LYS A 42 -8.07 21.27 -12.49
CA LYS A 42 -8.33 20.42 -13.67
C LYS A 42 -7.03 20.03 -14.41
N SER A 43 -6.42 18.90 -14.02
CA SER A 43 -5.31 18.31 -14.76
C SER A 43 -5.91 17.36 -15.78
N SER A 44 -6.11 17.86 -17.00
CA SER A 44 -6.56 17.10 -18.17
C SER A 44 -5.49 16.13 -18.71
N ARG A 45 -4.64 15.58 -17.84
CA ARG A 45 -3.63 14.61 -18.26
C ARG A 45 -4.26 13.24 -18.30
N LEU A 46 -4.29 12.66 -19.50
CA LEU A 46 -4.63 11.26 -19.69
C LEU A 46 -3.52 10.40 -19.05
N TRP A 47 -3.91 9.25 -18.54
CA TRP A 47 -2.95 8.29 -18.00
C TRP A 47 -2.08 7.74 -19.13
N GLU A 48 -0.77 7.83 -19.00
CA GLU A 48 0.18 7.32 -19.98
C GLU A 48 0.77 5.97 -19.50
N PRO A 49 0.67 4.89 -20.29
CA PRO A 49 1.34 3.62 -19.96
C PRO A 49 2.85 3.80 -19.87
N CYS A 50 3.49 3.14 -18.91
CA CYS A 50 4.95 3.14 -18.79
C CYS A 50 5.54 1.95 -19.54
N GLU A 51 6.34 2.19 -20.58
CA GLU A 51 6.96 1.14 -21.41
C GLU A 51 8.35 0.70 -20.92
N LEU A 52 8.82 1.20 -19.78
CA LEU A 52 10.16 0.91 -19.28
C LEU A 52 10.25 -0.50 -18.68
N SER A 53 11.07 -1.36 -19.29
CA SER A 53 11.33 -2.72 -18.83
C SER A 53 11.91 -2.79 -17.41
N SER A 54 12.69 -1.79 -17.00
CA SER A 54 13.25 -1.67 -15.65
C SER A 54 12.16 -1.50 -14.60
N ILE A 55 11.18 -0.62 -14.84
CA ILE A 55 10.04 -0.41 -13.94
C ILE A 55 9.20 -1.67 -13.84
N HIS A 56 8.93 -2.34 -14.97
CA HIS A 56 8.24 -3.63 -14.98
C HIS A 56 8.98 -4.72 -14.21
N SER A 57 10.31 -4.78 -14.31
CA SER A 57 11.13 -5.71 -13.55
C SER A 57 11.02 -5.46 -12.04
N LEU A 58 11.14 -4.20 -11.61
CA LEU A 58 11.00 -3.82 -10.20
C LEU A 58 9.59 -4.14 -9.67
N LEU A 59 8.54 -3.83 -10.42
CA LEU A 59 7.16 -4.18 -10.06
C LEU A 59 6.98 -5.70 -9.89
N ARG A 60 7.58 -6.51 -10.77
CA ARG A 60 7.57 -7.97 -10.64
C ARG A 60 8.27 -8.42 -9.36
N THR A 61 9.45 -7.88 -9.06
CA THR A 61 10.18 -8.20 -7.83
C THR A 61 9.38 -7.87 -6.57
N VAL A 62 8.72 -6.70 -6.53
CA VAL A 62 7.89 -6.33 -5.39
C VAL A 62 6.67 -7.24 -5.26
N THR A 63 6.03 -7.58 -6.39
CA THR A 63 4.87 -8.49 -6.41
C THR A 63 5.26 -9.88 -5.89
N GLN A 64 6.42 -10.40 -6.30
CA GLN A 64 6.92 -11.69 -5.87
C GLN A 64 7.28 -11.73 -4.37
N ARG A 65 7.71 -10.60 -3.81
CA ARG A 65 8.00 -10.46 -2.36
C ARG A 65 6.77 -10.12 -1.52
N SER A 66 5.60 -9.93 -2.15
CA SER A 66 4.37 -9.54 -1.45
C SER A 66 3.83 -10.68 -0.59
N HIS A 67 3.65 -10.42 0.71
CA HIS A 67 3.05 -11.39 1.63
C HIS A 67 1.52 -11.22 1.70
N ARG A 68 0.76 -12.29 1.47
CA ARG A 68 -0.72 -12.25 1.44
C ARG A 68 -1.33 -11.81 2.78
N GLY A 69 -0.83 -12.34 3.90
CA GLY A 69 -1.31 -11.99 5.24
C GLY A 69 -1.12 -10.51 5.60
N LEU A 70 0.09 -9.96 5.43
CA LEU A 70 0.34 -8.53 5.62
C LEU A 70 -0.46 -7.65 4.67
N ARG A 71 -0.66 -8.08 3.42
CA ARG A 71 -1.51 -7.36 2.47
C ARG A 71 -2.96 -7.29 2.96
N ALA A 72 -3.53 -8.39 3.44
CA ALA A 72 -4.87 -8.42 4.03
C ALA A 72 -4.93 -7.55 5.29
N LEU A 73 -3.93 -7.65 6.17
CA LEU A 73 -3.82 -6.84 7.38
C LEU A 73 -3.91 -5.35 7.05
N PHE A 74 -3.07 -4.84 6.14
CA PHE A 74 -3.11 -3.40 5.80
C PHE A 74 -4.34 -3.01 4.95
N ALA A 75 -4.97 -3.94 4.24
CA ALA A 75 -6.21 -3.66 3.51
C ALA A 75 -7.43 -3.48 4.43
N GLU A 76 -7.51 -4.24 5.51
CA GLU A 76 -8.69 -4.34 6.39
C GLU A 76 -8.40 -3.95 7.84
N HIS A 77 -7.33 -3.18 8.08
CA HIS A 77 -7.02 -2.68 9.43
C HIS A 77 -7.93 -1.52 9.84
N THR A 78 -8.21 -1.48 11.14
CA THR A 78 -8.73 -0.31 11.85
C THR A 78 -7.57 0.40 12.52
N PHE A 79 -7.37 1.68 12.21
CA PHE A 79 -6.38 2.50 12.91
C PHE A 79 -6.87 2.82 14.33
N VAL A 80 -6.03 2.58 15.34
CA VAL A 80 -6.38 2.77 16.75
C VAL A 80 -5.76 4.06 17.30
N GLY A 81 -4.46 4.27 17.09
CA GLY A 81 -3.78 5.46 17.62
C GLY A 81 -2.28 5.48 17.40
N ILE A 82 -1.65 6.62 17.68
CA ILE A 82 -0.20 6.82 17.60
C ILE A 82 0.39 6.55 18.99
N ILE A 83 1.49 5.79 19.04
CA ILE A 83 2.24 5.58 20.29
C ILE A 83 3.32 6.66 20.40
N ASN A 84 4.11 6.83 19.34
CA ASN A 84 5.16 7.85 19.22
C ASN A 84 5.44 8.16 17.74
N GLU A 85 6.50 8.92 17.47
CA GLU A 85 6.90 9.33 16.11
C GLU A 85 7.21 8.17 15.15
N HIS A 86 7.52 6.99 15.67
CA HIS A 86 7.89 5.81 14.87
C HIS A 86 6.80 4.74 14.85
N TYR A 87 5.99 4.61 15.90
CA TYR A 87 5.08 3.48 16.08
C TYR A 87 3.62 3.91 16.21
N ALA A 88 2.74 3.14 15.57
CA ALA A 88 1.29 3.27 15.67
C ALA A 88 0.63 1.92 15.98
N LEU A 89 -0.57 1.97 16.55
CA LEU A 89 -1.43 0.82 16.81
C LEU A 89 -2.46 0.67 15.70
N VAL A 90 -2.53 -0.54 15.17
CA VAL A 90 -3.57 -0.96 14.22
C VAL A 90 -4.21 -2.25 14.71
N GLN A 91 -5.52 -2.34 14.54
CA GLN A 91 -6.28 -3.53 14.83
C GLN A 91 -6.68 -4.20 13.53
N HIS A 92 -6.51 -5.51 13.43
CA HIS A 92 -7.03 -6.31 12.31
C HIS A 92 -7.67 -7.57 12.88
N LEU A 93 -8.95 -7.78 12.56
CA LEU A 93 -9.79 -8.78 13.19
C LEU A 93 -9.78 -8.59 14.72
N THR A 94 -9.43 -9.65 15.46
CA THR A 94 -9.34 -9.68 16.93
C THR A 94 -7.93 -9.38 17.45
N LYS A 95 -6.96 -9.12 16.57
CA LYS A 95 -5.54 -8.91 16.93
C LYS A 95 -5.16 -7.44 16.86
N LEU A 96 -4.40 -7.01 17.85
CA LEU A 96 -3.81 -5.67 17.93
C LEU A 96 -2.32 -5.73 17.59
N TYR A 97 -1.88 -4.87 16.68
CA TYR A 97 -0.52 -4.83 16.17
C TYR A 97 0.13 -3.48 16.45
N VAL A 98 1.43 -3.51 16.78
CA VAL A 98 2.30 -2.35 16.76
C VAL A 98 2.99 -2.30 15.42
N VAL A 99 2.90 -1.18 14.72
CA VAL A 99 3.45 -0.99 13.38
C VAL A 99 4.46 0.13 13.39
N HIS A 100 5.62 -0.11 12.79
CA HIS A 100 6.59 0.94 12.52
C HIS A 100 6.17 1.75 11.29
N VAL A 101 5.66 2.96 11.52
CA VAL A 101 5.12 3.85 10.49
C VAL A 101 6.18 4.23 9.46
N GLY A 102 7.41 4.54 9.89
CA GLY A 102 8.53 4.84 8.99
C GLY A 102 8.79 3.75 7.95
N VAL A 103 9.06 2.52 8.38
CA VAL A 103 9.32 1.36 7.50
C VAL A 103 8.14 1.07 6.56
N VAL A 104 6.92 1.05 7.10
CA VAL A 104 5.72 0.75 6.28
C VAL A 104 5.47 1.85 5.26
N SER A 105 5.60 3.13 5.66
CA SER A 105 5.41 4.26 4.74
C SER A 105 6.48 4.28 3.65
N GLN A 106 7.74 3.94 3.97
CA GLN A 106 8.81 3.83 2.99
C GLN A 106 8.48 2.79 1.91
N GLU A 107 8.09 1.58 2.30
CA GLU A 107 7.69 0.53 1.36
C GLU A 107 6.44 0.90 0.57
N PHE A 108 5.45 1.50 1.24
CA PHE A 108 4.22 1.94 0.60
C PHE A 108 4.49 3.00 -0.48
N PHE A 109 5.29 4.03 -0.17
CA PHE A 109 5.62 5.07 -1.13
C PHE A 109 6.51 4.56 -2.26
N TYR A 110 7.45 3.65 -1.97
CA TYR A 110 8.23 2.98 -3.01
C TYR A 110 7.34 2.24 -4.02
N GLN A 111 6.42 1.42 -3.52
CA GLN A 111 5.44 0.71 -4.35
C GLN A 111 4.54 1.67 -5.13
N GLN A 112 4.08 2.75 -4.49
CA GLN A 112 3.21 3.71 -5.13
C GLN A 112 3.93 4.50 -6.24
N ALA A 113 5.19 4.85 -6.03
CA ALA A 113 6.04 5.52 -7.01
C ALA A 113 6.29 4.65 -8.25
N LEU A 114 6.57 3.36 -8.05
CA LEU A 114 6.72 2.43 -9.18
C LEU A 114 5.44 2.26 -9.98
N ARG A 115 4.27 2.14 -9.32
CA ARG A 115 2.98 1.95 -9.99
C ARG A 115 2.49 3.17 -10.76
N ARG A 116 2.85 4.37 -10.31
CA ARG A 116 2.47 5.65 -10.95
C ARG A 116 3.65 6.31 -11.65
N TRP A 117 4.67 5.55 -12.02
CA TRP A 117 5.82 6.10 -12.72
C TRP A 117 5.38 6.85 -13.99
N GLY A 118 5.91 8.06 -14.19
CA GLY A 118 5.48 8.96 -15.27
C GLY A 118 4.14 9.67 -15.06
N ASN A 119 3.33 9.24 -14.08
CA ASN A 119 1.96 9.72 -13.83
C ASN A 119 1.78 10.29 -12.40
N LEU A 120 2.86 10.81 -11.79
CA LEU A 120 2.81 11.41 -10.46
C LEU A 120 2.22 12.83 -10.53
N GLY A 121 1.37 13.16 -9.56
CA GLY A 121 0.89 14.53 -9.37
C GLY A 121 2.00 15.44 -8.85
N ALA A 122 1.99 16.71 -9.25
CA ALA A 122 2.87 17.71 -8.68
C ALA A 122 2.28 18.27 -7.38
N ILE A 123 3.13 18.39 -6.36
CA ILE A 123 2.83 19.13 -5.13
C ILE A 123 3.50 20.49 -5.26
N THR A 124 2.70 21.54 -5.38
CA THR A 124 3.20 22.92 -5.43
C THR A 124 3.51 23.39 -4.01
N LEU A 125 4.76 23.78 -3.77
CA LEU A 125 5.18 24.37 -2.50
C LEU A 125 4.78 25.86 -2.46
N SER A 126 4.38 26.35 -1.29
CA SER A 126 3.94 27.75 -1.11
C SER A 126 5.06 28.77 -1.23
N SER A 127 6.29 28.34 -0.97
CA SER A 127 7.52 29.12 -1.11
C SER A 127 8.56 28.27 -1.80
N ALA A 128 9.47 28.91 -2.54
CA ALA A 128 10.69 28.25 -2.96
C ALA A 128 11.49 27.86 -1.70
N ALA A 129 12.05 26.66 -1.70
CA ALA A 129 13.06 26.28 -0.72
C ALA A 129 14.32 27.08 -1.06
N ALA A 130 14.72 27.98 -0.16
CA ALA A 130 15.91 28.81 -0.28
C ALA A 130 17.18 28.01 0.05
#